data_AF-A0A0D2IDV6-F1
#
_entry.id   AF-A0A0D2IDV6-F1
#
_cell.length_a   1.000
_cell.length_b   1.000
_cell.length_c   1.000
_cell.angle_alpha   90.00
_cell.angle_beta   90.00
_cell.angle_gamma   90.00
#
_symmetry.space_group_name_H-M   'P 1'
#
loop_
_entity.id
_entity.type
_entity.pdbx_description
1 polymer ?
#
loop_
_entity_poly.entity_id
_entity_poly.type
_entity_poly.pdbx_seq_one_letter_code
_entity_poly.pdbx_strand_id
1 'polypeptide(L)'
;MYYITLFSIWLVSFFAIVPANPIVRKSPNPKMLRVRSPVSNEAFSDDWPTNVVMVGASQTYGMWVPPDGTTYDLGNIECLGLPAYAIGDCNDITIDKIGIVTGYGPCKFTGNAGYSAILPGNAGDGYSTVGPPQNILTAACGL
;
A
#
# COMPACT_ATOMS: atom_id res chain seq x y z
N MET A 1 20.40 64.23 10.19
CA MET A 1 20.57 63.43 8.95
C MET A 1 20.54 61.92 9.24
N TYR A 2 19.46 61.40 9.84
CA TYR A 2 19.30 59.95 10.11
C TYR A 2 17.89 59.41 9.78
N TYR A 3 16.91 60.29 9.50
CA TYR A 3 15.54 59.87 9.18
C TYR A 3 15.30 59.56 7.70
N ILE A 4 16.14 60.08 6.79
CA ILE A 4 15.95 59.94 5.33
C ILE A 4 16.42 58.56 4.84
N THR A 5 17.42 57.96 5.49
CA THR A 5 17.97 56.65 5.12
C THR A 5 17.13 55.47 5.58
N LEU A 6 16.31 55.62 6.63
CA LEU A 6 15.40 54.56 7.09
C LEU A 6 14.14 54.42 6.21
N PHE A 7 13.72 55.50 5.54
CA PHE A 7 12.55 55.47 4.66
C PHE A 7 12.82 54.76 3.33
N SER A 8 14.08 54.74 2.88
CA SER A 8 14.50 54.10 1.63
C SER A 8 14.47 52.58 1.70
N ILE A 9 14.60 52.01 2.91
CA ILE A 9 14.66 50.56 3.13
C ILE A 9 13.26 49.94 3.17
N TRP A 10 12.23 50.71 3.57
CA TRP A 10 10.84 50.23 3.63
C TRP A 10 10.15 50.17 2.25
N LEU A 11 10.60 50.98 1.29
CA LEU A 11 9.99 51.05 -0.05
C LEU A 11 10.38 49.89 -0.97
N VAL A 12 11.50 49.21 -0.71
CA VAL A 12 11.98 48.10 -1.55
C VAL A 12 11.29 46.78 -1.21
N SER A 13 10.74 46.64 0.00
CA SER A 13 10.10 45.41 0.48
C SER A 13 8.70 45.16 -0.11
N PHE A 14 8.07 46.17 -0.72
CA PHE A 14 6.69 46.07 -1.21
C PHE A 14 6.54 45.64 -2.69
N PHE A 15 7.64 45.57 -3.46
CA PHE A 15 7.56 45.31 -4.91
C PHE A 15 7.92 43.87 -5.34
N ALA A 16 8.19 42.95 -4.42
CA ALA A 16 8.48 41.56 -4.74
C ALA A 16 7.23 40.67 -4.65
N ILE A 17 6.17 41.00 -5.39
CA ILE A 17 5.06 40.08 -5.63
C ILE A 17 5.40 39.28 -6.90
N VAL A 18 6.17 38.21 -6.74
CA VAL A 18 6.31 37.22 -7.82
C VAL A 18 4.98 36.47 -7.90
N PRO A 19 4.25 36.49 -9.02
CA PRO A 19 3.05 35.69 -9.15
C PRO A 19 3.46 34.21 -9.05
N ALA A 20 2.92 33.51 -8.06
CA ALA A 20 2.97 32.06 -8.01
C ALA A 20 2.20 31.56 -9.24
N ASN A 21 2.92 31.20 -10.30
CA ASN A 21 2.32 30.55 -11.44
C ASN A 21 1.60 29.30 -10.93
N PRO A 22 0.31 29.11 -11.25
CA PRO A 22 -0.39 27.90 -10.82
C PRO A 22 0.39 26.70 -11.38
N ILE A 23 0.80 25.80 -10.49
CA ILE A 23 1.35 24.51 -10.89
C ILE A 23 0.22 23.81 -11.64
N VAL A 24 0.26 23.88 -12.97
CA VAL A 24 -0.58 23.06 -13.84
C VAL A 24 -0.16 21.62 -13.54
N ARG A 25 -0.89 20.94 -12.64
CA ARG A 25 -0.76 19.50 -12.49
C ARG A 25 -1.08 18.94 -13.87
N LYS A 26 -0.05 18.43 -14.56
CA LYS A 26 -0.24 17.56 -15.71
C LYS A 26 -1.23 16.49 -15.26
N SER A 27 -2.44 16.54 -15.81
CA SER A 27 -3.39 15.45 -15.70
C SER A 27 -2.62 14.16 -16.01
N PRO A 28 -2.71 13.11 -15.18
CA PRO A 28 -2.05 11.85 -15.46
C PRO A 28 -2.44 11.43 -16.87
N ASN A 29 -1.45 11.28 -17.76
CA ASN A 29 -1.71 10.86 -19.13
C ASN A 29 -2.45 9.51 -19.07
N PRO A 30 -3.71 9.42 -19.54
CA PRO A 30 -4.47 8.17 -19.44
C PRO A 30 -3.80 7.03 -20.20
N LYS A 31 -2.92 7.34 -21.16
CA LYS A 31 -2.10 6.35 -21.90
C LYS A 31 -0.87 5.86 -21.14
N MET A 32 -0.55 6.41 -19.97
CA MET A 32 0.55 5.95 -19.09
C MET A 32 0.07 5.23 -17.83
N LEU A 33 -1.23 4.90 -17.74
CA LEU A 33 -1.71 3.90 -16.77
C LEU A 33 -1.18 2.54 -17.22
N ARG A 34 0.10 2.27 -16.93
CA ARG A 34 0.68 0.94 -17.02
C ARG A 34 -0.15 0.07 -16.09
N VAL A 35 -0.89 -0.88 -16.67
CA VAL A 35 -1.52 -1.96 -15.92
C VAL A 35 -0.43 -2.50 -15.00
N ARG A 36 -0.64 -2.40 -13.68
CA ARG A 36 0.36 -2.92 -12.75
C ARG A 36 0.50 -4.40 -13.06
N SER A 37 1.70 -4.95 -12.96
CA SER A 37 1.81 -6.40 -13.15
C SER A 37 0.88 -7.09 -12.14
N PRO A 38 0.12 -8.11 -12.54
CA PRO A 38 -0.69 -8.87 -11.62
C PRO A 38 0.15 -9.34 -10.44
N VAL A 39 -0.43 -9.36 -9.24
CA VAL A 39 0.21 -10.04 -8.11
C VAL A 39 0.21 -11.52 -8.42
N SER A 40 1.37 -12.12 -8.19
CA SER A 40 1.70 -13.43 -8.67
C SER A 40 2.38 -14.19 -7.52
N ASN A 41 2.18 -15.51 -7.46
CA ASN A 41 2.60 -16.35 -6.34
C ASN A 41 3.77 -17.27 -6.70
N GLU A 42 4.46 -17.05 -7.82
CA GLU A 42 5.49 -17.98 -8.33
C GLU A 42 6.66 -18.16 -7.36
N ALA A 43 6.96 -17.15 -6.53
CA ALA A 43 7.97 -17.26 -5.49
C ALA A 43 7.59 -18.28 -4.39
N PHE A 44 6.32 -18.65 -4.30
CA PHE A 44 5.76 -19.52 -3.26
C PHE A 44 5.17 -20.82 -3.82
N SER A 45 4.73 -20.85 -5.08
CA SER A 45 3.82 -21.87 -5.64
C SER A 45 4.30 -23.32 -5.56
N ASP A 46 5.61 -23.53 -5.43
CA ASP A 46 6.21 -24.87 -5.39
C ASP A 46 6.19 -25.47 -3.98
N ASP A 47 6.27 -24.63 -2.94
CA ASP A 47 6.45 -25.06 -1.55
C ASP A 47 5.33 -24.58 -0.60
N TRP A 48 4.59 -23.52 -0.95
CA TRP A 48 3.67 -22.83 -0.06
C TRP A 48 2.42 -22.31 -0.79
N PRO A 49 1.22 -22.83 -0.49
CA PRO A 49 -0.01 -22.39 -1.13
C PRO A 49 -0.25 -20.91 -0.81
N THR A 50 -0.41 -20.10 -1.85
CA THR A 50 -0.48 -18.65 -1.71
C THR A 50 -1.53 -18.05 -2.63
N ASN A 51 -2.49 -17.32 -2.05
CA ASN A 51 -3.44 -16.47 -2.80
C ASN A 51 -3.44 -15.01 -2.32
N VAL A 52 -2.81 -14.74 -1.18
CA VAL A 52 -2.55 -13.38 -0.70
C VAL A 52 -1.05 -13.22 -0.50
N VAL A 53 -0.50 -12.15 -1.04
CA VAL A 53 0.90 -11.77 -0.86
C VAL A 53 0.94 -10.44 -0.11
N MET A 54 1.58 -10.43 1.05
CA MET A 54 1.79 -9.22 1.85
C MET A 54 3.25 -8.78 1.74
N VAL A 55 3.49 -7.48 1.88
CA VAL A 55 4.83 -6.92 1.94
C VAL A 55 4.98 -6.18 3.26
N GLY A 56 6.01 -6.55 4.01
CA GLY A 56 6.41 -5.86 5.23
C GLY A 56 7.90 -5.57 5.17
N ALA A 57 8.27 -4.28 5.24
CA ALA A 57 9.63 -3.81 5.07
C ALA A 57 10.29 -4.35 3.77
N SER A 58 11.32 -5.17 3.90
CA SER A 58 12.06 -5.78 2.79
C SER A 58 11.65 -7.21 2.46
N GLN A 59 10.64 -7.76 3.14
CA GLN A 59 10.20 -9.14 2.97
C GLN A 59 8.81 -9.24 2.33
N THR A 60 8.59 -10.34 1.62
CA THR A 60 7.30 -10.73 1.06
C THR A 60 6.78 -11.96 1.79
N TYR A 61 5.52 -11.94 2.17
CA TYR A 61 4.87 -13.00 2.94
C TYR A 61 3.74 -13.58 2.12
N GLY A 62 3.79 -14.89 1.90
CA GLY A 62 2.74 -15.65 1.21
C GLY A 62 1.84 -16.35 2.22
N MET A 63 0.53 -16.27 2.02
CA MET A 63 -0.45 -17.03 2.78
C MET A 63 -1.62 -17.48 1.92
N TRP A 64 -2.34 -18.47 2.45
CA TRP A 64 -3.60 -18.95 1.90
C TRP A 64 -4.79 -18.55 2.79
N VAL A 65 -5.74 -17.83 2.22
CA VAL A 65 -7.05 -17.54 2.83
C VAL A 65 -8.13 -18.23 2.02
N PRO A 66 -8.93 -19.16 2.60
CA PRO A 66 -10.00 -19.82 1.87
C PRO A 66 -10.98 -18.81 1.23
N PRO A 67 -11.28 -18.92 -0.07
CA PRO A 67 -12.20 -18.01 -0.76
C PRO A 67 -13.66 -18.46 -0.59
N ASP A 68 -14.12 -18.56 0.66
CA ASP A 68 -15.46 -19.06 1.03
C ASP A 68 -16.37 -17.99 1.68
N GLY A 69 -15.91 -16.73 1.69
CA GLY A 69 -16.59 -15.59 2.31
C GLY A 69 -16.47 -15.52 3.84
N THR A 70 -15.83 -16.51 4.48
CA THR A 70 -15.63 -16.55 5.93
C THR A 70 -14.52 -15.60 6.34
N THR A 71 -14.68 -14.96 7.50
CA THR A 71 -13.62 -14.16 8.11
C THR A 71 -12.71 -15.04 8.94
N TYR A 72 -11.42 -15.04 8.61
CA TYR A 72 -10.37 -15.77 9.30
C TYR A 72 -9.53 -14.81 10.14
N ASP A 73 -9.19 -15.25 11.36
CA ASP A 73 -8.17 -14.60 12.19
C ASP A 73 -6.78 -15.01 11.68
N LEU A 74 -5.98 -14.01 11.30
CA LEU A 74 -4.64 -14.21 10.77
C LEU A 74 -3.63 -14.65 11.84
N GLY A 75 -3.99 -14.62 13.12
CA GLY A 75 -3.21 -15.28 14.19
C GLY A 75 -3.34 -16.80 14.21
N ASN A 76 -4.24 -17.36 13.41
CA ASN A 76 -4.38 -18.81 13.24
C ASN A 76 -3.95 -19.28 11.83
N ILE A 77 -3.33 -18.40 11.05
CA ILE A 77 -2.83 -18.68 9.70
C ILE A 77 -1.33 -18.40 9.69
N GLU A 78 -0.55 -19.38 9.23
CA GLU A 78 0.88 -19.22 9.03
C GLU A 78 1.18 -18.51 7.71
N CYS A 79 2.21 -17.68 7.72
CA CYS A 79 2.77 -16.96 6.58
C CYS A 79 4.21 -17.44 6.34
N LEU A 80 4.56 -17.69 5.08
CA LEU A 80 5.96 -17.90 4.68
C LEU A 80 6.58 -16.57 4.23
N GLY A 81 7.60 -16.11 4.93
CA GLY A 81 8.39 -14.93 4.61
C GLY A 81 9.61 -15.24 3.75
N LEU A 82 9.75 -14.57 2.61
CA LEU A 82 10.89 -14.64 1.71
C LEU A 82 11.65 -13.30 1.67
N PRO A 83 12.97 -13.29 1.43
CA PRO A 83 13.83 -14.44 1.10
C PRO A 83 14.36 -15.20 2.33
N ALA A 84 14.00 -14.79 3.54
CA ALA A 84 14.53 -15.38 4.78
C ALA A 84 14.07 -16.84 5.01
N TYR A 85 13.01 -17.27 4.32
CA TYR A 85 12.39 -18.59 4.49
C TYR A 85 11.96 -18.84 5.94
N ALA A 86 11.20 -17.89 6.50
CA ALA A 86 10.72 -17.91 7.87
C ALA A 86 9.20 -18.14 7.92
N ILE A 87 8.75 -19.05 8.78
CA ILE A 87 7.33 -19.33 8.99
C ILE A 87 6.91 -18.75 10.35
N GLY A 88 5.75 -18.12 10.40
CA GLY A 88 5.15 -17.61 11.62
C GLY A 88 3.73 -17.08 11.38
N ASP A 89 3.07 -16.64 12.45
CA ASP A 89 1.69 -16.16 12.38
C ASP A 89 1.57 -14.90 11.52
N CYS A 90 0.59 -14.85 10.63
CA CYS A 90 0.44 -13.77 9.67
C CYS A 90 0.10 -12.41 10.32
N ASN A 91 -0.46 -12.41 11.52
CA ASN A 91 -0.83 -11.17 12.23
C ASN A 91 0.35 -10.54 13.00
N ASP A 92 1.46 -11.23 13.22
CA ASP A 92 2.62 -10.69 13.97
C ASP A 92 3.45 -9.70 13.15
N ILE A 93 3.24 -9.69 11.83
CA ILE A 93 4.06 -8.94 10.88
C ILE A 93 3.41 -7.57 10.61
N THR A 94 4.23 -6.52 10.62
CA THR A 94 3.81 -5.19 10.18
C THR A 94 3.77 -5.13 8.65
N ILE A 95 2.60 -4.84 8.08
CA ILE A 95 2.36 -4.87 6.64
C ILE A 95 2.25 -3.45 6.07
N ASP A 96 2.98 -3.20 5.00
CA ASP A 96 2.96 -1.96 4.22
C ASP A 96 2.04 -2.09 3.01
N LYS A 97 1.91 -3.29 2.44
CA LYS A 97 1.15 -3.54 1.22
C LYS A 97 0.55 -4.94 1.18
N ILE A 98 -0.60 -5.06 0.54
CA ILE A 98 -1.31 -6.34 0.33
C ILE A 98 -1.62 -6.48 -1.16
N GLY A 99 -1.39 -7.66 -1.68
CA GLY A 99 -1.70 -8.07 -3.04
C GLY A 99 -2.50 -9.37 -3.04
N ILE A 100 -3.44 -9.50 -3.97
CA ILE A 100 -4.27 -10.70 -4.13
C ILE A 100 -3.94 -11.34 -5.47
N VAL A 101 -3.64 -12.62 -5.46
CA VAL A 101 -3.40 -13.40 -6.67
C VAL A 101 -4.67 -13.39 -7.50
N THR A 102 -4.52 -13.25 -8.81
CA THR A 102 -5.65 -13.08 -9.74
C THR A 102 -6.65 -14.24 -9.60
N GLY A 103 -7.93 -13.90 -9.42
CA GLY A 103 -9.02 -14.88 -9.35
C GLY A 103 -9.37 -15.39 -7.94
N TYR A 104 -8.68 -14.92 -6.89
CA TYR A 104 -8.96 -15.29 -5.50
C TYR A 104 -9.63 -14.19 -4.67
N GLY A 105 -9.88 -13.02 -5.26
CA GLY A 105 -10.64 -11.95 -4.64
C GLY A 105 -12.14 -11.99 -5.00
N PRO A 106 -12.94 -11.04 -4.48
CA PRO A 106 -12.52 -9.95 -3.60
C PRO A 106 -12.16 -10.43 -2.19
N CYS A 107 -11.19 -9.77 -1.57
CA CYS A 107 -10.75 -10.05 -0.21
C CYS A 107 -10.85 -8.80 0.68
N LYS A 108 -11.53 -8.92 1.83
CA LYS A 108 -11.59 -7.90 2.88
C LYS A 108 -10.50 -8.14 3.92
N PHE A 109 -9.75 -7.10 4.26
CA PHE A 109 -8.73 -7.12 5.32
C PHE A 109 -9.07 -6.11 6.41
N THR A 110 -8.75 -6.45 7.67
CA THR A 110 -8.81 -5.50 8.79
C THR A 110 -7.49 -5.48 9.55
N GLY A 111 -7.03 -4.30 9.95
CA GLY A 111 -5.78 -4.10 10.68
C GLY A 111 -5.97 -3.48 12.07
N ASN A 112 -4.95 -3.58 12.91
CA ASN A 112 -5.00 -3.16 14.31
C ASN A 112 -5.01 -1.64 14.53
N ALA A 113 -4.58 -0.85 13.55
CA ALA A 113 -4.62 0.62 13.56
C ALA A 113 -5.77 1.18 12.70
N GLY A 114 -6.85 0.42 12.53
CA GLY A 114 -8.08 0.86 11.86
C GLY A 114 -8.07 0.72 10.35
N TYR A 115 -7.06 0.08 9.76
CA TYR A 115 -7.11 -0.26 8.33
C TYR A 115 -8.28 -1.21 8.03
N SER A 116 -9.04 -0.90 6.99
CA SER A 116 -10.06 -1.78 6.45
C SER A 116 -10.19 -1.52 4.96
N ALA A 117 -9.98 -2.55 4.14
CA ALA A 117 -10.07 -2.43 2.69
C ALA A 117 -10.62 -3.72 2.07
N ILE A 118 -11.34 -3.57 0.95
CA ILE A 118 -11.73 -4.68 0.08
C ILE A 118 -10.88 -4.59 -1.18
N LEU A 119 -10.12 -5.64 -1.46
CA LEU A 119 -9.22 -5.73 -2.60
C LEU A 119 -9.80 -6.71 -3.61
N PRO A 120 -10.04 -6.31 -4.87
CA PRO A 120 -10.81 -7.13 -5.80
C PRO A 120 -10.06 -8.35 -6.33
N GLY A 121 -8.72 -8.32 -6.41
CA GLY A 121 -7.93 -9.45 -6.91
C GLY A 121 -8.08 -9.68 -8.40
N ASN A 122 -8.27 -8.59 -9.17
CA ASN A 122 -8.30 -8.62 -10.62
C ASN A 122 -6.90 -8.69 -11.20
N ALA A 123 -6.81 -9.20 -12.43
CA ALA A 123 -5.59 -9.17 -13.20
C ALA A 123 -5.09 -7.73 -13.35
N GLY A 124 -3.92 -7.45 -12.78
CA GLY A 124 -3.22 -6.18 -12.93
C GLY A 124 -3.47 -5.12 -11.86
N ASP A 125 -4.14 -5.48 -10.76
CA ASP A 125 -4.31 -4.58 -9.60
C ASP A 125 -2.97 -4.28 -8.89
N GLY A 126 -2.03 -5.23 -8.92
CA GLY A 126 -0.78 -5.14 -8.19
C GLY A 126 -1.01 -5.04 -6.66
N TYR A 127 -0.09 -4.39 -5.97
CA TYR A 127 -0.18 -4.19 -4.52
C TYR A 127 -1.00 -2.94 -4.15
N SER A 128 -1.85 -3.09 -3.15
CA SER A 128 -2.54 -2.00 -2.45
C SER A 128 -1.79 -1.60 -1.19
N THR A 129 -1.73 -0.31 -0.88
CA THR A 129 -1.02 0.20 0.30
C THR A 129 -1.86 0.04 1.57
N VAL A 130 -1.20 -0.35 2.66
CA VAL A 130 -1.72 -0.33 4.03
C VAL A 130 -1.16 0.91 4.71
N GLY A 131 -2.04 1.85 5.06
CA GLY A 131 -1.65 3.14 5.63
C GLY A 131 -2.39 3.44 6.94
N PRO A 132 -1.68 3.69 8.06
CA PRO A 132 -0.25 3.49 8.28
C PRO A 132 0.15 1.99 8.21
N PRO A 133 1.44 1.65 8.02
CA PRO A 133 1.91 0.27 8.15
C PRO A 133 1.53 -0.30 9.50
N GLN A 134 0.92 -1.50 9.49
CA GLN A 134 0.30 -2.05 10.68
C GLN A 134 0.08 -3.57 10.55
N ASN A 135 -0.24 -4.24 11.64
CA ASN A 135 -0.58 -5.66 11.63
C ASN A 135 -1.97 -5.85 11.02
N ILE A 136 -2.11 -6.89 10.19
CA ILE A 136 -3.40 -7.31 9.65
C ILE A 136 -3.94 -8.42 10.53
N LEU A 137 -5.13 -8.22 11.07
CA LEU A 137 -5.74 -9.09 12.07
C LEU A 137 -6.64 -10.14 11.41
N THR A 138 -7.41 -9.75 10.41
CA THR A 138 -8.36 -10.67 9.75
C THR A 138 -8.34 -10.53 8.24
N ALA A 139 -8.71 -11.61 7.57
CA ALA A 139 -8.97 -11.64 6.13
C ALA A 139 -10.24 -12.44 5.82
N ALA A 140 -10.98 -12.04 4.79
CA ALA A 140 -12.09 -12.80 4.23
C ALA A 140 -12.05 -12.70 2.71
N CYS A 141 -11.98 -13.81 1.99
CA CYS A 141 -11.91 -13.84 0.52
C CYS A 141 -13.14 -14.53 -0.09
N GLY A 142 -13.48 -14.20 -1.34
CA GLY A 142 -14.65 -14.79 -2.03
C GLY A 142 -16.00 -14.16 -1.63
N LEU A 143 -15.98 -12.86 -1.33
CA LEU A 143 -17.15 -12.06 -0.95
C LEU A 143 -18.05 -11.66 -2.13
#